data_AF-A0A0S8AYG0-F1
#
_entry.id   AF-A0A0S8AYG0-F1
#
_cell.length_a   1.000
_cell.length_b   1.000
_cell.length_c   1.000
_cell.angle_alpha   90.00
_cell.angle_beta   90.00
_cell.angle_gamma   90.00
#
_symmetry.space_group_name_H-M   'P 1'
#
loop_
_entity.id
_entity.type
_entity.pdbx_description
1 polymer ?
#
loop_
_entity_poly.entity_id
_entity_poly.type
_entity_poly.pdbx_seq_one_letter_code
_entity_poly.pdbx_strand_id
1 'polypeptide(L)'
;GELCYADRTFARLSLENIPTRVHRAITRVTILNKATTQLLIDRLSLPVPYLSLFETAAGLLWTQAVTMVRTRDTGTASLQIEADPPKQAKGAKPVGEPRLHPEQNMVVRAFEVLFR
;
A
#
# COMPACT_ATOMS: atom_id res chain seq x y z
N GLY A 1 -9.73 -24.08 -7.78
CA GLY A 1 -8.84 -23.03 -7.27
C GLY A 1 -7.47 -23.31 -7.81
N GLU A 2 -6.88 -22.37 -8.55
CA GLU A 2 -5.58 -22.57 -9.17
C GLU A 2 -4.50 -22.00 -8.26
N LEU A 3 -3.53 -22.84 -7.91
CA LEU A 3 -2.37 -22.44 -7.12
C LEU A 3 -1.34 -21.82 -8.07
N CYS A 4 -1.14 -20.51 -8.00
CA CYS A 4 -0.17 -19.82 -8.84
C CYS A 4 1.24 -20.00 -8.24
N TYR A 5 2.04 -20.89 -8.81
CA TYR A 5 3.45 -21.08 -8.44
C TYR A 5 4.31 -20.10 -9.24
N ALA A 6 5.02 -19.21 -8.54
CA ALA A 6 6.13 -18.44 -9.08
C ALA A 6 7.41 -18.88 -8.36
N ASP A 7 8.42 -19.32 -9.13
CA ASP A 7 9.61 -20.03 -8.64
C ASP A 7 10.48 -19.19 -7.68
N ARG A 8 10.45 -17.84 -7.79
CA ARG A 8 11.16 -16.93 -6.87
C ARG A 8 10.39 -15.64 -6.64
N THR A 9 9.75 -15.52 -5.48
CA THR A 9 9.16 -14.25 -5.03
C THR A 9 9.63 -13.88 -3.62
N PHE A 10 9.84 -12.58 -3.40
CA PHE A 10 10.02 -12.04 -2.05
C PHE A 10 8.70 -11.85 -1.30
N ALA A 11 7.56 -12.13 -1.94
CA ALA A 11 6.25 -12.11 -1.32
C ALA A 11 6.17 -13.14 -0.18
N ARG A 12 5.34 -12.81 0.82
CA ARG A 12 5.06 -13.63 1.99
C ARG A 12 3.55 -13.59 2.22
N LEU A 13 2.98 -14.73 2.60
CA LEU A 13 1.55 -14.85 2.88
C LEU A 13 1.18 -14.36 4.29
N SER A 14 2.15 -14.31 5.20
CA SER A 14 1.97 -13.83 6.57
C SER A 14 2.96 -12.71 6.88
N LEU A 15 2.51 -11.74 7.66
CA LEU A 15 3.31 -10.60 8.10
C LEU A 15 4.52 -11.05 8.92
N GLU A 16 4.38 -12.10 9.73
CA GLU A 16 5.46 -12.63 10.58
C GLU A 16 6.63 -13.22 9.76
N ASN A 17 6.38 -13.59 8.50
CA ASN A 17 7.38 -14.13 7.59
C ASN A 17 8.09 -13.04 6.78
N ILE A 18 7.71 -11.77 6.95
CA ILE A 18 8.39 -10.64 6.31
C ILE A 18 9.70 -10.40 7.06
N PRO A 19 10.86 -10.45 6.39
CA PRO A 19 12.13 -10.19 7.04
C PRO A 19 12.21 -8.73 7.49
N THR A 20 12.56 -8.54 8.75
CA THR A 20 12.78 -7.22 9.35
C THR A 20 13.91 -6.49 8.63
N ARG A 21 13.62 -5.28 8.15
CA ARG A 21 14.60 -4.39 7.53
C ARG A 21 14.44 -3.01 8.14
N VAL A 22 15.36 -2.63 9.03
CA VAL A 22 15.33 -1.39 9.81
C VAL A 22 15.25 -0.12 8.95
N HIS A 23 15.72 -0.17 7.70
CA HIS A 23 15.72 0.96 6.77
C HIS A 23 14.50 0.96 5.82
N ARG A 24 13.51 0.06 6.00
CA ARG A 24 12.32 0.00 5.14
C ARG A 24 11.05 0.19 5.96
N ALA A 25 10.18 1.06 5.47
CA ALA A 25 8.83 1.20 6.00
C ALA A 25 7.89 0.15 5.39
N ILE A 26 6.96 -0.33 6.21
CA ILE A 26 5.88 -1.22 5.80
C ILE A 26 4.61 -0.39 5.58
N THR A 27 4.03 -0.49 4.38
CA THR A 27 2.76 0.17 4.03
C THR A 27 1.69 -0.90 3.83
N ARG A 28 0.59 -0.78 4.57
CA ARG A 28 -0.60 -1.61 4.32
C ARG A 28 -1.40 -1.01 3.17
N VAL A 29 -1.59 -1.79 2.11
CA VAL A 29 -2.39 -1.41 0.94
C VAL A 29 -3.62 -2.31 0.86
N THR A 30 -4.80 -1.71 0.76
CA THR A 30 -6.06 -2.40 0.44
C THR A 30 -6.48 -2.03 -0.98
N ILE A 31 -6.67 -3.02 -1.84
CA ILE A 31 -7.12 -2.80 -3.22
C ILE A 31 -8.57 -3.28 -3.34
N LEU A 32 -9.45 -2.37 -3.76
CA LEU A 32 -10.87 -2.64 -3.98
C LEU A 32 -11.18 -2.48 -5.48
N ASN A 33 -11.34 -3.60 -6.18
CA ASN A 33 -11.87 -3.58 -7.54
C ASN A 33 -13.39 -3.60 -7.51
N LYS A 34 -14.01 -2.44 -7.77
CA LYS A 34 -15.47 -2.28 -7.91
C LYS A 34 -15.91 -2.18 -9.38
N ALA A 35 -14.97 -2.30 -10.33
CA ALA A 35 -15.31 -2.38 -11.75
C ALA A 35 -15.87 -3.77 -12.09
N THR A 36 -16.59 -3.86 -13.20
CA THR A 36 -17.10 -5.13 -13.74
C THR A 36 -16.01 -5.95 -14.45
N THR A 37 -14.85 -5.35 -14.71
CA THR A 37 -13.72 -5.97 -15.39
C THR A 37 -12.65 -6.44 -14.40
N GLN A 38 -11.87 -7.44 -14.81
CA GLN A 38 -10.70 -7.89 -14.06
C GLN A 38 -9.68 -6.74 -13.95
N LEU A 39 -9.02 -6.66 -12.80
CA LEU A 39 -7.92 -5.72 -12.56
C LEU A 39 -6.60 -6.49 -12.64
N LEU A 40 -5.90 -6.36 -13.76
CA LEU A 40 -4.51 -6.81 -13.88
C LEU A 40 -3.60 -5.79 -13.18
N ILE A 41 -2.72 -6.28 -12.29
CA ILE A 41 -1.80 -5.44 -11.53
C ILE A 41 -0.37 -5.76 -11.97
N ASP A 42 0.18 -4.94 -12.86
CA ASP A 42 1.59 -5.04 -13.28
C ASP A 42 2.49 -4.19 -12.38
N ARG A 43 2.08 -2.95 -12.13
CA ARG A 43 2.77 -1.99 -11.26
C ARG A 43 1.77 -1.27 -10.37
N LEU A 44 2.11 -1.19 -9.09
CA LEU A 44 1.43 -0.36 -8.11
C LEU A 44 2.25 0.89 -7.84
N SER A 45 1.68 2.07 -8.09
CA SER A 45 2.29 3.35 -7.74
C SER A 45 1.67 3.89 -6.46
N LEU A 46 2.47 3.95 -5.39
CA LEU A 46 2.06 4.50 -4.09
C LEU A 46 2.60 5.93 -3.95
N PRO A 47 1.78 6.91 -3.54
CA PRO A 47 2.25 8.27 -3.34
C PRO A 47 2.89 8.42 -1.96
N VAL A 48 4.06 7.79 -1.81
CA VAL A 48 4.86 7.76 -0.57
C VAL A 48 5.12 9.15 0.05
N PRO A 49 5.35 10.24 -0.71
CA PRO A 49 5.57 11.56 -0.12
C PRO A 49 4.44 12.07 0.78
N TYR A 50 3.22 11.54 0.61
CA TYR A 50 2.04 11.96 1.36
C TYR A 50 1.77 11.11 2.61
N LEU A 51 2.65 10.15 2.91
CA LEU A 51 2.48 9.23 4.03
C LEU A 51 3.39 9.63 5.19
N SER A 52 2.82 9.69 6.39
CA SER A 52 3.57 9.81 7.63
C SER A 52 4.37 8.53 7.91
N LEU A 53 5.43 8.67 8.70
CA LEU A 53 6.27 7.58 9.16
C LEU A 53 6.08 7.35 10.66
N PHE A 54 5.96 6.08 11.03
CA PHE A 54 5.80 5.62 12.40
C PHE A 54 6.82 4.53 12.70
N GLU A 55 7.21 4.41 13.97
CA GLU A 55 8.13 3.39 14.45
C GLU A 55 7.51 2.60 15.60
N THR A 56 7.59 1.27 15.53
CA THR A 56 7.18 0.40 16.64
C THR A 56 8.31 0.22 17.65
N ALA A 57 7.99 -0.26 18.86
CA ALA A 57 9.00 -0.59 19.87
C ALA A 57 10.06 -1.61 19.41
N ALA A 58 9.78 -2.37 18.33
CA ALA A 58 10.71 -3.32 17.73
C ALA A 58 11.62 -2.70 16.66
N GLY A 59 11.59 -1.37 16.48
CA GLY A 59 12.37 -0.66 15.45
C GLY A 59 11.86 -0.88 14.03
N LEU A 60 10.60 -1.32 13.86
CA LEU A 60 9.98 -1.47 12.55
C LEU A 60 9.32 -0.16 12.14
N LEU A 61 9.62 0.28 10.92
CA LEU A 61 9.00 1.45 10.32
C LEU A 61 7.69 1.07 9.64
N TRP A 62 6.67 1.90 9.82
CA TRP A 62 5.35 1.78 9.24
C TRP A 62 4.89 3.10 8.66
N THR A 63 4.02 3.05 7.66
CA THR A 63 3.28 4.22 7.19
C THR A 63 1.81 4.14 7.57
N GLN A 64 1.06 5.20 7.30
CA GLN A 64 -0.40 5.13 7.21
C GLN A 64 -0.84 4.02 6.26
N ALA A 65 -2.02 3.45 6.54
CA ALA A 65 -2.65 2.51 5.63
C ALA A 65 -3.30 3.27 4.47
N VAL A 66 -3.32 2.62 3.30
CA VAL A 66 -3.91 3.19 2.10
C VAL A 66 -4.92 2.24 1.49
N THR A 67 -6.02 2.81 0.99
CA THR A 67 -7.06 2.09 0.26
C THR A 67 -7.17 2.65 -1.15
N MET A 68 -7.11 1.78 -2.15
CA MET A 68 -7.16 2.11 -3.56
C MET A 68 -8.43 1.51 -4.15
N VAL A 69 -9.33 2.36 -4.64
CA VAL A 69 -10.62 1.92 -5.17
C VAL A 69 -10.70 2.18 -6.67
N ARG A 70 -10.85 1.11 -7.44
CA ARG A 70 -11.11 1.17 -8.88
C ARG A 70 -12.61 1.02 -9.11
N THR A 71 -13.27 2.05 -9.59
CA THR A 71 -14.72 2.04 -9.85
C THR A 71 -15.09 1.90 -11.33
N ARG A 72 -14.17 2.24 -12.23
CA ARG A 72 -14.37 2.19 -13.68
C ARG A 72 -13.28 1.38 -14.34
N ASP A 73 -13.50 1.01 -15.60
CA ASP A 73 -12.52 0.32 -16.43
C ASP A 73 -11.42 1.28 -16.94
N THR A 74 -10.82 2.02 -16.03
CA THR A 74 -9.75 2.99 -16.29
C THR A 74 -8.51 2.60 -15.49
N GLY A 75 -7.34 3.11 -15.89
CA GLY A 75 -6.07 2.96 -15.15
C GLY A 75 -5.94 3.89 -13.93
N THR A 76 -7.05 4.48 -13.47
CA THR A 76 -7.09 5.42 -12.35
C THR A 76 -7.84 4.80 -11.17
N ALA A 77 -7.42 5.15 -9.96
CA ALA A 77 -8.09 4.75 -8.73
C ALA A 77 -8.22 5.95 -7.80
N SER A 78 -9.29 5.99 -7.02
CA SER A 78 -9.32 6.89 -5.87
C SER A 78 -8.42 6.31 -4.78
N LEU A 79 -7.66 7.18 -4.14
CA LEU A 79 -6.81 6.82 -3.01
C LEU A 79 -7.35 7.45 -1.74
N GLN A 80 -7.42 6.63 -0.70
CA GLN A 80 -7.76 7.04 0.65
C GLN A 80 -6.58 6.71 1.54
N ILE A 81 -6.07 7.70 2.27
CA ILE A 81 -5.00 7.54 3.25
C ILE A 81 -5.68 7.59 4.63
N GLU A 82 -5.48 6.55 5.43
CA GLU A 82 -5.98 6.51 6.81
C GLU A 82 -5.20 7.52 7.67
N ALA A 83 -5.84 8.14 8.67
CA ALA A 83 -5.17 9.10 9.54
C ALA A 83 -4.09 8.44 10.41
N ASP A 84 -4.40 7.26 10.95
CA ASP A 84 -3.58 6.51 11.88
C ASP A 84 -2.76 5.40 11.20
N PRO A 85 -1.68 4.91 11.84
CA PRO A 85 -0.99 3.73 11.37
C PRO A 85 -1.91 2.49 11.43
N PRO A 86 -1.68 1.49 10.57
CA PRO A 86 -2.50 0.28 10.56
C PRO A 86 -2.46 -0.46 11.91
N LYS A 87 -3.54 -1.17 12.24
CA LYS A 87 -3.65 -1.98 13.48
C LYS A 87 -2.51 -2.99 13.68
N GLN A 88 -1.88 -3.42 12.60
CA GLN A 88 -0.71 -4.30 12.59
C GLN A 88 0.54 -3.63 13.19
N ALA A 89 0.65 -2.31 13.09
CA ALA A 89 1.70 -1.49 13.68
C ALA A 89 1.42 -1.24 15.19
N LYS A 90 1.38 -2.32 15.99
CA LYS A 90 1.05 -2.23 17.41
C LYS A 90 2.03 -1.31 18.15
N GLY A 91 1.50 -0.29 18.81
CA GLY A 91 2.29 0.67 19.59
C GLY A 91 3.22 1.54 18.75
N ALA A 92 2.96 1.68 17.45
CA ALA A 92 3.69 2.59 16.59
C ALA A 92 3.53 4.05 17.06
N LYS A 93 4.64 4.78 17.12
CA LYS A 93 4.68 6.21 17.44
C LYS A 93 5.09 7.00 16.20
N PRO A 94 4.56 8.22 15.98
CA PRO A 94 4.98 9.04 14.86
C PRO A 94 6.45 9.42 14.99
N VAL A 95 7.21 9.27 13.91
CA VAL A 95 8.64 9.65 13.83
C VAL A 95 8.92 10.61 12.67
N GLY A 96 7.98 10.77 11.74
CA GLY A 96 8.09 11.73 10.64
C GLY A 96 6.74 12.08 10.05
N GLU A 97 6.58 13.36 9.73
CA GLU A 97 5.40 13.87 9.03
C GLU A 97 5.47 13.56 7.52
N PRO A 98 4.33 13.64 6.81
CA PRO A 98 4.32 13.58 5.35
C PRO A 98 5.22 14.66 4.77
N ARG A 99 5.94 14.33 3.69
CA ARG A 99 6.76 15.32 2.97
C ARG A 99 5.91 16.29 2.18
N LEU A 100 4.73 15.85 1.74
CA LEU A 100 3.71 16.63 1.05
C LEU A 100 2.39 16.44 1.79
N HIS A 101 1.62 17.53 1.90
CA HIS A 101 0.32 17.49 2.55
C HIS A 101 -0.72 16.87 1.61
N PRO A 102 -1.41 15.79 2.01
CA PRO A 102 -2.45 15.21 1.19
C PRO A 102 -3.68 16.11 1.14
N GLU A 103 -4.22 16.32 -0.05
CA GLU A 103 -5.58 16.86 -0.18
C GLU A 103 -6.60 15.76 0.12
N GLN A 104 -7.79 16.12 0.62
CA GLN A 104 -8.86 15.16 0.84
C GLN A 104 -9.32 14.57 -0.50
N ASN A 105 -9.36 13.23 -0.60
CA ASN A 105 -9.81 12.47 -1.78
C ASN A 105 -8.97 12.64 -3.06
N MET A 106 -7.68 12.34 -2.97
CA MET A 106 -6.80 12.32 -4.15
C MET A 106 -7.17 11.23 -5.16
N VAL A 107 -7.21 11.60 -6.44
CA VAL A 107 -7.22 10.66 -7.56
C VAL A 107 -5.79 10.49 -8.02
N VAL A 108 -5.29 9.25 -8.02
CA VAL A 108 -3.92 8.95 -8.44
C VAL A 108 -3.93 7.94 -9.58
N ARG A 109 -2.91 8.04 -10.44
CA ARG A 109 -2.61 6.98 -11.40
C ARG A 109 -1.95 5.82 -10.66
N ALA A 110 -2.82 4.97 -10.15
CA ALA A 110 -2.54 3.89 -9.22
C ALA A 110 -1.95 2.64 -9.88
N PHE A 111 -2.46 2.33 -11.08
CA PHE A 111 -2.19 1.11 -11.81
C PHE A 111 -1.62 1.51 -13.18
N GLU A 112 -0.40 1.08 -13.48
CA GLU A 112 0.03 1.06 -14.88
C GLU A 112 -0.44 -0.26 -15.47
N VAL A 113 -1.40 -0.18 -16.39
CA VAL A 113 -1.70 -1.29 -17.29
C VAL A 113 -0.77 -1.12 -18.48
N LEU A 114 0.21 -2.03 -18.63
CA LEU A 114 0.96 -2.10 -19.87
C LEU A 114 0.06 -2.78 -20.90
N PHE A 115 -0.65 -1.99 -21.70
CA PHE A 115 -1.28 -2.52 -22.90
C PHE A 115 -0.17 -3.06 -23.81
N ARG A 116 -0.21 -4.37 -24.11
CA ARG A 116 0.53 -5.00 -25.22
C ARG A 116 -0.43 -5.28 -26.35
#